data_AF-A1S5L0-F1
#
_entry.id   AF-A1S5L0-F1
#
_cell.length_a   1.000
_cell.length_b   1.000
_cell.length_c   1.000
_cell.angle_alpha   90.00
_cell.angle_beta   90.00
_cell.angle_gamma   90.00
#
_symmetry.space_group_name_H-M   'P 1'
#
loop_
_entity.id
_entity.type
_entity.pdbx_description
1 polymer ?
#
loop_
_entity_poly.entity_id
_entity_poly.type
_entity_poly.pdbx_seq_one_letter_code
_entity_poly.pdbx_strand_id
1 'polypeptide(L)'
;MQNISQGRRPYYVTAAMVAAELNHTLASCKEINLTASNAQAASSRIGSAALGFKALTHYIDELAGYTKRAANEINQLAKEASKLATRTARTATALHYFHAARDKASTAAYAYSMAGAIETTEEHYAKLESDFNQVLSKMQVQLLDLKQNLRSANALASICRVEACRVDGRFQTIFVDVANKVDTVAAQIRERVDTAIRLFDSH
;
A
#
# COMPACT_ATOMS: atom_id res chain seq x y z
N MET A 1 -28.17 -23.11 -11.05
CA MET A 1 -26.78 -23.07 -11.56
C MET A 1 -26.58 -21.80 -12.35
N GLN A 2 -25.91 -20.79 -11.80
CA GLN A 2 -25.53 -19.58 -12.51
C GLN A 2 -24.03 -19.37 -12.38
N ASN A 3 -23.38 -19.36 -13.55
CA ASN A 3 -22.08 -18.82 -13.91
C ASN A 3 -21.06 -18.63 -12.78
N ILE A 4 -20.08 -19.56 -12.74
CA ILE A 4 -18.70 -19.21 -12.38
C ILE A 4 -18.26 -18.21 -13.46
N SER A 5 -18.38 -16.94 -13.16
CA SER A 5 -18.06 -15.82 -14.02
C SER A 5 -16.63 -15.94 -14.53
N GLN A 6 -16.50 -15.91 -15.85
CA GLN A 6 -15.24 -15.82 -16.55
C GLN A 6 -14.43 -14.60 -16.10
N GLY A 7 -13.11 -14.77 -15.98
CA GLY A 7 -12.11 -13.71 -16.15
C GLY A 7 -11.85 -12.72 -15.00
N ARG A 8 -12.74 -12.56 -14.01
CA ARG A 8 -12.51 -11.64 -12.88
C ARG A 8 -11.98 -12.39 -11.66
N ARG A 9 -10.79 -12.00 -11.19
CA ARG A 9 -10.25 -12.51 -9.92
C ARG A 9 -11.22 -12.14 -8.80
N PRO A 10 -11.53 -13.08 -7.89
CA PRO A 10 -12.34 -12.74 -6.73
C PRO A 10 -11.66 -11.61 -5.96
N TYR A 11 -12.44 -10.60 -5.57
CA TYR A 11 -11.92 -9.36 -4.99
C TYR A 11 -11.01 -9.60 -3.76
N TYR A 12 -11.23 -10.69 -3.02
CA TYR A 12 -10.40 -11.11 -1.88
C TYR A 12 -8.96 -11.49 -2.27
N VAL A 13 -8.77 -12.03 -3.49
CA VAL A 13 -7.44 -12.32 -4.06
C VAL A 13 -6.71 -11.01 -4.33
N THR A 14 -7.40 -10.00 -4.86
CA THR A 14 -6.82 -8.69 -5.13
C THR A 14 -6.36 -8.00 -3.84
N ALA A 15 -7.16 -8.02 -2.77
CA ALA A 15 -6.72 -7.46 -1.49
C ALA A 15 -5.47 -8.14 -0.92
N ALA A 16 -5.37 -9.46 -1.05
CA ALA A 16 -4.17 -10.19 -0.63
C ALA A 16 -2.94 -9.80 -1.46
N MET A 17 -3.10 -9.62 -2.77
CA MET A 17 -2.02 -9.18 -3.66
C MET A 17 -1.58 -7.74 -3.38
N VAL A 18 -2.55 -6.84 -3.17
CA VAL A 18 -2.27 -5.45 -2.75
C VAL A 18 -1.51 -5.46 -1.43
N ALA A 19 -1.93 -6.25 -0.45
CA ALA A 19 -1.20 -6.37 0.82
C ALA A 19 0.24 -6.87 0.66
N ALA A 20 0.48 -7.82 -0.24
CA ALA A 20 1.82 -8.32 -0.52
C ALA A 20 2.72 -7.24 -1.13
N GLU A 21 2.25 -6.49 -2.13
CA GLU A 21 3.02 -5.41 -2.76
C GLU A 21 3.36 -4.27 -1.77
N LEU A 22 2.44 -3.95 -0.86
CA LEU A 22 2.64 -2.92 0.14
C LEU A 22 3.61 -3.33 1.24
N ASN A 23 3.60 -4.61 1.62
CA ASN A 23 4.58 -5.15 2.54
C ASN A 23 6.00 -5.07 1.95
N HIS A 24 6.17 -5.30 0.65
CA HIS A 24 7.45 -5.07 -0.04
C HIS A 24 7.85 -3.59 -0.06
N THR A 25 6.88 -2.68 -0.20
CA THR A 25 7.12 -1.23 -0.20
C THR A 25 7.71 -0.72 1.13
N LEU A 26 7.34 -1.33 2.25
CA LEU A 26 7.89 -0.99 3.58
C LEU A 26 9.40 -1.23 3.68
N ALA A 27 9.95 -2.22 2.97
CA ALA A 27 11.38 -2.48 2.97
C ALA A 27 12.14 -1.32 2.30
N SER A 28 11.67 -0.85 1.14
CA SER A 28 12.22 0.31 0.44
C SER A 28 12.13 1.59 1.28
N CYS A 29 11.07 1.78 2.07
CA CYS A 29 10.96 2.92 2.98
C CYS A 29 12.07 2.94 4.05
N LYS A 30 12.52 1.78 4.53
CA LYS A 30 13.64 1.71 5.48
C LYS A 30 14.95 2.17 4.84
N GLU A 31 15.17 1.84 3.57
CA GLU A 31 16.37 2.28 2.84
C GLU A 31 16.43 3.81 2.66
N ILE A 32 15.29 4.46 2.38
CA ILE A 32 15.24 5.93 2.29
C ILE A 32 15.64 6.57 3.63
N ASN A 33 15.08 6.08 4.75
CA ASN A 33 15.38 6.62 6.07
C ASN A 33 16.88 6.48 6.44
N LEU A 34 17.48 5.33 6.13
CA LEU A 34 18.92 5.13 6.35
C LEU A 34 19.75 6.08 5.47
N THR A 35 19.34 6.29 4.23
CA THR A 35 20.00 7.23 3.31
C THR A 35 19.91 8.66 3.82
N ALA A 36 18.73 9.09 4.30
CA ALA A 36 18.51 10.40 4.90
C ALA A 36 19.40 10.64 6.12
N SER A 37 19.41 9.67 7.06
CA SER A 37 20.22 9.73 8.27
C SER A 37 21.72 9.82 7.96
N ASN A 38 22.20 9.04 6.98
CA ASN A 38 23.61 9.07 6.56
C ASN A 38 23.96 10.40 5.89
N ALA A 39 23.07 10.95 5.07
CA ALA A 39 23.25 12.24 4.42
C ALA A 39 23.32 13.39 5.43
N GLN A 40 22.47 13.37 6.46
CA GLN A 40 22.44 14.35 7.53
C GLN A 40 23.72 14.31 8.39
N ALA A 41 24.22 13.11 8.70
CA ALA A 41 25.49 12.94 9.38
C ALA A 41 26.67 13.48 8.55
N ALA A 42 26.67 13.23 7.23
CA ALA A 42 27.68 13.76 6.32
C ALA A 42 27.63 15.29 6.22
N SER A 43 26.44 15.87 6.04
CA SER A 43 26.26 17.34 6.02
C SER A 43 26.74 18.00 7.31
N SER A 44 26.43 17.40 8.47
CA SER A 44 26.87 17.90 9.78
C SER A 44 28.39 17.90 9.95
N ARG A 45 29.10 16.92 9.35
CA ARG A 45 30.57 16.84 9.37
C ARG A 45 31.24 17.91 8.49
N ILE A 46 30.56 18.35 7.43
CA ILE A 46 31.09 19.31 6.45
C ILE A 46 30.82 20.76 6.89
N GLY A 47 29.84 20.98 7.79
CA GLY A 47 29.61 22.27 8.43
C GLY A 47 29.05 23.33 7.47
N SER A 48 29.59 24.55 7.53
CA SER A 48 29.08 25.70 6.77
C SER A 48 29.20 25.54 5.24
N ALA A 49 30.14 24.73 4.74
CA ALA A 49 30.31 24.46 3.32
C ALA A 49 29.16 23.64 2.70
N ALA A 50 28.25 23.10 3.53
CA ALA A 50 27.10 22.30 3.10
C ALA A 50 25.74 22.94 3.46
N LEU A 51 25.64 24.25 3.67
CA LEU A 51 24.39 24.93 4.07
C LEU A 51 23.20 24.67 3.12
N GLY A 52 23.42 24.76 1.80
CA GLY A 52 22.39 24.42 0.80
C GLY A 52 21.99 22.94 0.87
N PHE A 53 22.97 22.07 1.09
CA PHE A 53 22.73 20.64 1.26
C PHE A 53 22.03 20.30 2.58
N LYS A 54 22.24 21.09 3.64
CA LYS A 54 21.58 20.89 4.94
C LYS A 54 20.06 21.07 4.83
N ALA A 55 19.61 22.11 4.11
CA ALA A 55 18.19 22.31 3.81
C ALA A 55 17.61 21.13 3.00
N LEU A 56 18.39 20.59 2.05
CA LEU A 56 17.99 19.41 1.28
C LEU A 56 17.92 18.15 2.14
N THR A 57 18.86 17.92 3.04
CA THR A 57 18.82 16.75 3.96
C THR A 57 17.62 16.78 4.89
N HIS A 58 17.19 17.97 5.33
CA HIS A 58 15.94 18.12 6.08
C HIS A 58 14.73 17.70 5.26
N TYR A 59 14.66 18.13 4.00
CA TYR A 59 13.57 17.76 3.11
C TYR A 59 13.57 16.25 2.77
N ILE A 60 14.75 15.64 2.65
CA ILE A 60 14.89 14.18 2.50
C ILE A 60 14.36 13.47 3.74
N ASP A 61 14.67 13.96 4.95
CA ASP A 61 14.18 13.40 6.21
C ASP A 61 12.65 13.52 6.34
N GLU A 62 12.08 14.68 6.00
CA GLU A 62 10.62 14.87 5.97
C GLU A 62 9.93 13.92 4.98
N LEU A 63 10.47 13.79 3.77
CA LEU A 63 9.98 12.85 2.77
C LEU A 63 10.08 11.40 3.28
N ALA A 64 11.20 11.03 3.89
CA ALA A 64 11.40 9.69 4.46
C ALA A 64 10.41 9.38 5.58
N GLY A 65 10.20 10.35 6.49
CA GLY A 65 9.27 10.26 7.61
C GLY A 65 7.82 10.19 7.15
N TYR A 66 7.42 11.00 6.17
CA TYR A 66 6.10 10.91 5.55
C TYR A 66 5.90 9.55 4.87
N THR A 67 6.83 9.14 4.02
CA THR A 67 6.76 7.87 3.27
C THR A 67 6.63 6.68 4.23
N LYS A 68 7.40 6.67 5.33
CA LYS A 68 7.32 5.63 6.36
C LYS A 68 5.96 5.58 7.05
N ARG A 69 5.41 6.74 7.43
CA ARG A 69 4.08 6.82 8.07
C ARG A 69 3.00 6.31 7.12
N ALA A 70 2.96 6.85 5.90
CA ALA A 70 2.01 6.44 4.88
C ALA A 70 2.09 4.94 4.59
N ALA A 71 3.30 4.40 4.39
CA ALA A 71 3.47 2.97 4.13
C ALA A 71 3.02 2.09 5.32
N ASN A 72 3.22 2.52 6.57
CA ASN A 72 2.75 1.80 7.74
C ASN A 72 1.21 1.80 7.85
N GLU A 73 0.57 2.95 7.62
CA GLU A 73 -0.89 3.09 7.64
C GLU A 73 -1.54 2.24 6.54
N ILE A 74 -1.01 2.34 5.32
CA ILE A 74 -1.42 1.54 4.17
C ILE A 74 -1.25 0.04 4.46
N ASN A 75 -0.16 -0.38 5.09
CA ASN A 75 0.06 -1.78 5.44
C ASN A 75 -0.93 -2.29 6.52
N GLN A 76 -1.37 -1.43 7.44
CA GLN A 76 -2.41 -1.80 8.39
C GLN A 76 -3.77 -1.97 7.70
N LEU A 77 -4.13 -1.04 6.81
CA LEU A 77 -5.34 -1.15 5.98
C LEU A 77 -5.31 -2.43 5.14
N ALA A 78 -4.15 -2.77 4.57
CA ALA A 78 -3.96 -3.99 3.80
C ALA A 78 -4.14 -5.28 4.64
N LYS A 79 -3.61 -5.30 5.88
CA LYS A 79 -3.83 -6.42 6.81
C LYS A 79 -5.30 -6.57 7.20
N GLU A 80 -5.98 -5.45 7.43
CA GLU A 80 -7.41 -5.43 7.72
C GLU A 80 -8.22 -5.95 6.52
N ALA A 81 -7.93 -5.44 5.32
CA ALA A 81 -8.54 -5.90 4.07
C ALA A 81 -8.33 -7.40 3.85
N SER A 82 -7.13 -7.93 4.09
CA SER A 82 -6.84 -9.37 3.96
C SER A 82 -7.65 -10.24 4.94
N LYS A 83 -7.82 -9.78 6.19
CA LYS A 83 -8.67 -10.46 7.19
C LYS A 83 -10.14 -10.43 6.77
N LEU A 84 -10.65 -9.27 6.35
CA LEU A 84 -12.03 -9.11 5.88
C LEU A 84 -12.29 -9.94 4.62
N ALA A 85 -11.37 -9.93 3.66
CA ALA A 85 -11.39 -10.76 2.46
C ALA A 85 -11.55 -12.25 2.78
N THR A 86 -10.74 -12.75 3.73
CA THR A 86 -10.80 -14.17 4.16
C THR A 86 -12.14 -14.49 4.81
N ARG A 87 -12.63 -13.62 5.71
CA ARG A 87 -13.93 -13.79 6.37
C ARG A 87 -15.06 -13.80 5.36
N THR A 88 -15.05 -12.87 4.43
CA THR A 88 -16.12 -12.73 3.44
C THR A 88 -16.13 -13.90 2.46
N ALA A 89 -14.96 -14.41 2.03
CA ALA A 89 -14.88 -15.63 1.21
C ALA A 89 -15.45 -16.85 1.94
N ARG A 90 -15.17 -16.99 3.24
CA ARG A 90 -15.74 -18.05 4.07
C ARG A 90 -17.26 -17.91 4.21
N THR A 91 -17.77 -16.70 4.44
CA THR A 91 -19.21 -16.43 4.55
C THR A 91 -19.93 -16.67 3.22
N ALA A 92 -19.35 -16.26 2.09
CA ALA A 92 -19.88 -16.56 0.75
C ALA A 92 -20.00 -18.06 0.51
N THR A 93 -18.96 -18.81 0.91
CA THR A 93 -18.95 -20.27 0.81
C THR A 93 -20.05 -20.89 1.68
N ALA A 94 -20.23 -20.38 2.91
CA ALA A 94 -21.31 -20.83 3.80
C ALA A 94 -22.69 -20.56 3.19
N LEU A 95 -22.94 -19.35 2.67
CA LEU A 95 -24.19 -19.01 1.97
C LEU A 95 -24.46 -19.92 0.77
N HIS A 96 -23.43 -20.19 -0.03
CA HIS A 96 -23.55 -21.13 -1.15
C HIS A 96 -24.06 -22.50 -0.70
N TYR A 97 -23.46 -23.06 0.36
CA TYR A 97 -23.89 -24.36 0.90
C TYR A 97 -25.26 -24.30 1.56
N PHE A 98 -25.60 -23.21 2.25
CA PHE A 98 -26.92 -23.03 2.82
C PHE A 98 -28.03 -22.97 1.77
N HIS A 99 -27.82 -22.23 0.68
CA HIS A 99 -28.77 -22.21 -0.43
C HIS A 99 -28.89 -23.58 -1.09
N ALA A 100 -27.76 -24.27 -1.33
CA ALA A 100 -27.79 -25.62 -1.88
C ALA A 100 -28.52 -26.62 -0.97
N ALA A 101 -28.37 -26.50 0.35
CA ALA A 101 -29.08 -27.32 1.32
C ALA A 101 -30.59 -27.01 1.33
N ARG A 102 -30.97 -25.73 1.33
CA ARG A 102 -32.37 -25.28 1.24
C ARG A 102 -33.05 -25.83 0.00
N ASP A 103 -32.40 -25.74 -1.16
CA ASP A 103 -32.96 -26.20 -2.43
C ASP A 103 -33.19 -27.72 -2.43
N LYS A 104 -32.24 -28.49 -1.89
CA LYS A 104 -32.35 -29.95 -1.73
C LYS A 104 -33.37 -30.37 -0.68
N ALA A 105 -33.58 -29.56 0.35
CA ALA A 105 -34.50 -29.82 1.44
C ALA A 105 -35.92 -29.29 1.16
N SER A 106 -36.22 -28.79 -0.04
CA SER A 106 -37.49 -28.13 -0.38
C SER A 106 -38.75 -28.95 -0.06
N THR A 107 -38.67 -30.27 -0.01
CA THR A 107 -39.78 -31.18 0.36
C THR A 107 -39.65 -31.77 1.78
N ALA A 108 -38.64 -31.39 2.55
CA ALA A 108 -38.39 -31.92 3.89
C ALA A 108 -39.26 -31.21 4.94
N ALA A 109 -39.72 -31.97 5.94
CA ALA A 109 -40.64 -31.48 6.97
C ALA A 109 -40.14 -30.24 7.75
N TYR A 110 -38.81 -30.05 7.85
CA TYR A 110 -38.19 -28.96 8.60
C TYR A 110 -37.35 -28.02 7.73
N ALA A 111 -37.63 -27.93 6.43
CA ALA A 111 -36.88 -27.08 5.49
C ALA A 111 -36.78 -25.61 5.94
N TYR A 112 -37.84 -25.09 6.56
CA TYR A 112 -37.93 -23.72 7.06
C TYR A 112 -37.03 -23.44 8.27
N SER A 113 -36.58 -24.47 9.00
CA SER A 113 -35.76 -24.28 10.21
C SER A 113 -34.40 -23.63 9.93
N MET A 114 -33.93 -23.67 8.68
CA MET A 114 -32.66 -23.07 8.24
C MET A 114 -32.80 -21.60 7.83
N ALA A 115 -34.02 -21.06 7.67
CA ALA A 115 -34.26 -19.72 7.13
C ALA A 115 -33.57 -18.62 7.96
N GLY A 116 -33.69 -18.65 9.29
CA GLY A 116 -33.05 -17.65 10.15
C GLY A 116 -31.52 -17.70 10.11
N ALA A 117 -30.93 -18.89 9.94
CA ALA A 117 -29.48 -19.03 9.78
C ALA A 117 -29.01 -18.46 8.43
N ILE A 118 -29.82 -18.62 7.37
CA ILE A 118 -29.55 -18.03 6.05
C ILE A 118 -29.58 -16.51 6.15
N GLU A 119 -30.67 -15.94 6.67
CA GLU A 119 -30.86 -14.50 6.82
C GLU A 119 -29.72 -13.86 7.63
N THR A 120 -29.39 -14.43 8.79
CA THR A 120 -28.27 -13.95 9.62
C THR A 120 -26.93 -14.00 8.87
N THR A 121 -26.72 -15.02 8.04
CA THR A 121 -25.49 -15.16 7.27
C THR A 121 -25.44 -14.17 6.10
N GLU A 122 -26.58 -13.87 5.47
CA GLU A 122 -26.72 -12.87 4.41
C GLU A 122 -26.43 -11.46 4.95
N GLU A 123 -27.01 -11.11 6.10
CA GLU A 123 -26.73 -9.83 6.78
C GLU A 123 -25.25 -9.68 7.14
N HIS A 124 -24.65 -10.74 7.71
CA HIS A 124 -23.23 -10.73 8.06
C HIS A 124 -22.34 -10.64 6.81
N TYR A 125 -22.73 -11.27 5.70
CA TYR A 125 -22.02 -11.16 4.42
C TYR A 125 -22.06 -9.72 3.89
N ALA A 126 -23.24 -9.11 3.84
CA ALA A 126 -23.42 -7.73 3.37
C ALA A 126 -22.60 -6.74 4.23
N LYS A 127 -22.58 -6.95 5.55
CA LYS A 127 -21.76 -6.12 6.45
C LYS A 127 -20.27 -6.25 6.18
N LEU A 128 -19.77 -7.48 6.03
CA LEU A 128 -18.36 -7.74 5.72
C LEU A 128 -17.94 -7.14 4.37
N GLU A 129 -18.80 -7.22 3.36
CA GLU A 129 -18.56 -6.63 2.05
C GLU A 129 -18.51 -5.10 2.12
N SER A 130 -19.45 -4.47 2.84
CA SER A 130 -19.44 -3.03 3.07
C SER A 130 -18.17 -2.56 3.79
N ASP A 131 -17.79 -3.22 4.88
CA ASP A 131 -16.60 -2.87 5.66
C ASP A 131 -15.33 -3.02 4.82
N PHE A 132 -15.27 -4.09 4.02
CA PHE A 132 -14.16 -4.34 3.12
C PHE A 132 -14.03 -3.23 2.06
N ASN A 133 -15.13 -2.83 1.41
CA ASN A 133 -15.12 -1.76 0.42
C ASN A 133 -14.68 -0.42 1.01
N GLN A 134 -15.07 -0.14 2.26
CA GLN A 134 -14.63 1.06 2.97
C GLN A 134 -13.11 1.07 3.20
N VAL A 135 -12.53 -0.07 3.60
CA VAL A 135 -11.08 -0.21 3.79
C VAL A 135 -10.33 -0.05 2.46
N LEU A 136 -10.84 -0.64 1.38
CA LEU A 136 -10.24 -0.49 0.04
C LEU A 136 -10.23 0.96 -0.42
N SER A 137 -11.34 1.68 -0.27
CA SER A 137 -11.42 3.09 -0.65
C SER A 137 -10.41 3.96 0.11
N LYS A 138 -10.30 3.76 1.44
CA LYS A 138 -9.29 4.46 2.26
C LYS A 138 -7.86 4.17 1.79
N MET A 139 -7.57 2.90 1.49
CA MET A 139 -6.25 2.48 1.03
C MET A 139 -5.91 3.08 -0.34
N GLN A 140 -6.87 3.16 -1.26
CA GLN A 140 -6.67 3.80 -2.58
C GLN A 140 -6.33 5.28 -2.44
N VAL A 141 -7.04 6.02 -1.57
CA VAL A 141 -6.74 7.42 -1.29
C VAL A 141 -5.31 7.58 -0.76
N GLN A 142 -4.92 6.79 0.25
CA GLN A 142 -3.57 6.88 0.80
C GLN A 142 -2.47 6.50 -0.21
N LEU A 143 -2.74 5.56 -1.11
CA LEU A 143 -1.81 5.20 -2.18
C LEU A 143 -1.61 6.35 -3.18
N LEU A 144 -2.69 7.05 -3.53
CA LEU A 144 -2.62 8.22 -4.41
C LEU A 144 -1.86 9.38 -3.75
N ASP A 145 -2.10 9.63 -2.46
CA ASP A 145 -1.38 10.65 -1.69
C ASP A 145 0.13 10.33 -1.59
N LEU A 146 0.47 9.07 -1.33
CA LEU A 146 1.86 8.60 -1.32
C LEU A 146 2.52 8.78 -2.69
N LYS A 147 1.82 8.40 -3.77
CA LYS A 147 2.30 8.58 -5.14
C LYS A 147 2.58 10.06 -5.45
N GLN A 148 1.70 10.96 -5.02
CA GLN A 148 1.90 12.39 -5.19
C GLN A 148 3.12 12.91 -4.44
N ASN A 149 3.31 12.49 -3.18
CA ASN A 149 4.50 12.86 -2.40
C ASN A 149 5.80 12.37 -3.05
N LEU A 150 5.83 11.14 -3.57
CA LEU A 150 7.01 10.59 -4.22
C LEU A 150 7.39 11.32 -5.52
N ARG A 151 6.45 11.99 -6.20
CA ARG A 151 6.81 12.86 -7.35
C ARG A 151 7.69 14.03 -6.94
N SER A 152 7.49 14.57 -5.74
CA SER A 152 8.35 15.66 -5.23
C SER A 152 9.79 15.19 -4.98
N ALA A 153 9.99 13.89 -4.71
CA ALA A 153 11.31 13.29 -4.49
C ALA A 153 12.23 13.39 -5.72
N ASN A 154 11.69 13.25 -6.94
CA ASN A 154 12.48 13.36 -8.18
C ASN A 154 12.98 14.80 -8.42
N ALA A 155 12.13 15.79 -8.12
CA ALA A 155 12.53 17.19 -8.17
C ALA A 155 13.63 17.47 -7.13
N LEU A 156 13.46 16.95 -5.92
CA LEU A 156 14.47 17.04 -4.86
C LEU A 156 15.81 16.42 -5.25
N ALA A 157 15.80 15.20 -5.80
CA ALA A 157 17.02 14.54 -6.28
C ALA A 157 17.74 15.35 -7.36
N SER A 158 17.00 16.00 -8.25
CA SER A 158 17.56 16.89 -9.27
C SER A 158 18.22 18.13 -8.66
N ILE A 159 17.57 18.76 -7.67
CA ILE A 159 18.13 19.90 -6.93
C ILE A 159 19.37 19.47 -6.13
N CYS A 160 19.35 18.30 -5.50
CA CYS A 160 20.50 17.75 -4.80
C CYS A 160 21.71 17.56 -5.71
N ARG A 161 21.53 17.13 -6.96
CA ARG A 161 22.63 17.02 -7.95
C ARG A 161 23.21 18.39 -8.30
N VAL A 162 22.35 19.39 -8.52
CA VAL A 162 22.78 20.77 -8.81
C VAL A 162 23.58 21.34 -7.65
N GLU A 163 23.10 21.19 -6.42
CA GLU A 163 23.81 21.68 -5.23
C GLU A 163 25.09 20.90 -4.96
N ALA A 164 25.13 19.59 -5.22
CA ALA A 164 26.35 18.79 -5.11
C ALA A 164 27.48 19.33 -6.02
N CYS A 165 27.16 19.81 -7.22
CA CYS A 165 28.13 20.44 -8.13
C CYS A 165 28.70 21.77 -7.61
N ARG A 166 28.07 22.38 -6.59
CA ARG A 166 28.49 23.66 -5.99
C ARG A 166 29.38 23.48 -4.75
N VAL A 167 29.49 22.26 -4.23
CA VAL A 167 30.35 21.92 -3.09
C VAL A 167 31.73 21.49 -3.58
N ASP A 168 32.75 21.66 -2.74
CA ASP A 168 34.11 21.17 -3.01
C ASP A 168 34.10 19.71 -3.49
N GLY A 169 34.88 19.42 -4.55
CA GLY A 169 34.93 18.12 -5.21
C GLY A 169 35.21 16.94 -4.28
N ARG A 170 35.85 17.18 -3.12
CA ARG A 170 36.06 16.14 -2.08
C ARG A 170 34.77 15.60 -1.47
N PHE A 171 33.69 16.39 -1.49
CA PHE A 171 32.39 16.03 -0.90
C PHE A 171 31.29 15.82 -1.94
N GLN A 172 31.51 16.26 -3.18
CA GLN A 172 30.57 16.12 -4.29
C GLN A 172 30.09 14.67 -4.47
N THR A 173 30.99 13.68 -4.40
CA THR A 173 30.65 12.25 -4.57
C THR A 173 29.61 11.79 -3.55
N ILE A 174 29.79 12.14 -2.27
CA ILE A 174 28.87 11.75 -1.19
C ILE A 174 27.46 12.29 -1.46
N PHE A 175 27.37 13.53 -1.94
CA PHE A 175 26.09 14.19 -2.18
C PHE A 175 25.39 13.71 -3.45
N VAL A 176 26.16 13.41 -4.50
CA VAL A 176 25.64 12.75 -5.71
C VAL A 176 25.12 11.35 -5.39
N ASP A 177 25.82 10.59 -4.55
CA ASP A 177 25.40 9.24 -4.14
C ASP A 177 24.09 9.27 -3.36
N VAL A 178 23.93 10.23 -2.43
CA VAL A 178 22.66 10.45 -1.72
C VAL A 178 21.53 10.76 -2.68
N ALA A 179 21.74 11.69 -3.62
CA ALA A 179 20.72 12.07 -4.60
C ALA A 179 20.29 10.88 -5.47
N ASN A 180 21.26 10.10 -5.96
CA ASN A 180 21.00 8.91 -6.77
C ASN A 180 20.25 7.84 -5.99
N LYS A 181 20.57 7.66 -4.71
CA LYS A 181 19.91 6.68 -3.85
C LYS A 181 18.46 7.09 -3.55
N VAL A 182 18.21 8.37 -3.25
CA VAL A 182 16.84 8.90 -3.06
C VAL A 182 15.99 8.70 -4.32
N ASP A 183 16.52 9.05 -5.50
CA ASP A 183 15.83 8.89 -6.79
C ASP A 183 15.51 7.42 -7.09
N THR A 184 16.48 6.53 -6.88
CA THR A 184 16.33 5.09 -7.10
C THR A 184 15.24 4.50 -6.20
N VAL A 185 15.28 4.78 -4.90
CA VAL A 185 14.33 4.17 -3.97
C VAL A 185 12.94 4.80 -4.12
N ALA A 186 12.84 6.11 -4.38
CA ALA A 186 11.56 6.76 -4.69
C ALA A 186 10.92 6.16 -5.95
N ALA A 187 11.72 5.86 -6.98
CA ALA A 187 11.25 5.18 -8.19
C ALA A 187 10.73 3.76 -7.91
N GLN A 188 11.45 2.97 -7.09
CA GLN A 188 11.01 1.63 -6.69
C GLN A 188 9.69 1.66 -5.90
N ILE A 189 9.55 2.57 -4.95
CA ILE A 189 8.31 2.71 -4.17
C ILE A 189 7.16 3.09 -5.10
N ARG A 190 7.39 4.06 -6.00
CA ARG A 190 6.38 4.49 -6.99
C ARG A 190 5.93 3.34 -7.89
N GLU A 191 6.86 2.52 -8.40
CA GLU A 191 6.53 1.36 -9.23
C GLU A 191 5.62 0.37 -8.50
N ARG A 192 5.90 0.10 -7.22
CA ARG A 192 5.05 -0.77 -6.39
C ARG A 192 3.69 -0.14 -6.10
N VAL A 193 3.66 1.14 -5.80
CA VAL A 193 2.39 1.89 -5.60
C VAL A 193 1.56 1.89 -6.88
N ASP A 194 2.17 2.10 -8.05
CA ASP A 194 1.51 2.03 -9.35
C ASP A 194 0.97 0.61 -9.64
N THR A 195 1.70 -0.42 -9.24
CA THR A 195 1.24 -1.81 -9.34
C THR A 195 0.06 -2.07 -8.41
N ALA A 196 0.12 -1.61 -7.16
CA ALA A 196 -0.99 -1.70 -6.22
C ALA A 196 -2.24 -0.97 -6.74
N ILE A 197 -2.10 0.23 -7.30
CA ILE A 197 -3.21 0.99 -7.90
C ILE A 197 -3.83 0.24 -9.09
N ARG A 198 -3.01 -0.31 -10.00
CA ARG A 198 -3.51 -1.11 -11.14
C ARG A 198 -4.28 -2.37 -10.71
N LEU A 199 -3.95 -2.94 -9.54
CA LEU A 199 -4.71 -4.05 -8.98
C LEU A 199 -6.13 -3.63 -8.57
N PHE A 200 -6.38 -2.35 -8.26
CA PHE A 200 -7.74 -1.81 -8.07
C PHE A 200 -8.47 -1.56 -9.39
N ASP A 201 -7.77 -1.03 -10.40
CA ASP A 201 -8.37 -0.68 -11.71
C ASP A 201 -8.71 -1.90 -12.59
N SER A 202 -8.19 -3.08 -12.24
CA SER A 202 -8.49 -4.35 -12.92
C SER A 202 -9.81 -5.00 -12.47
N HIS A 203 -10.62 -4.25 -11.70
CA HIS A 203 -11.99 -4.60 -11.33
C HIS A 203 -13.01 -3.83 -12.14
#